data_AF-A0A348AMB9-F1
#
_entry.id   AF-A0A348AMB9-F1
#
_cell.length_a   1.000
_cell.length_b   1.000
_cell.length_c   1.000
_cell.angle_alpha   90.00
_cell.angle_beta   90.00
_cell.angle_gamma   90.00
#
_symmetry.space_group_name_H-M   'P 1'
#
loop_
_entity.id
_entity.type
_entity.pdbx_description
1 polymer ?
#
loop_
_entity_poly.entity_id
_entity_poly.type
_entity_poly.pdbx_seq_one_letter_code
_entity_poly.pdbx_strand_id
1 'polypeptide(L)'
;MQDKPQDKKSAALRATLALISEQGFQGTPMSQIAQRANIGVGTIYRYFSSKEDLINALYIDVKARLVQYTLRNYVEGMPARESFLLILRNIVDYFIEKPVELLFMEQYANSPLITTATHEEGLRMFEPVNNLLSAPEKNNC
;
A
#
# COMPACT_ATOMS: atom_id res chain seq x y z
N MET A 1 5.38 -13.75 25.29
CA MET A 1 5.64 -12.80 24.18
C MET A 1 4.43 -11.89 24.05
N GLN A 2 4.59 -10.58 24.26
CA GLN A 2 3.51 -9.61 24.05
C GLN A 2 3.57 -9.14 22.59
N ASP A 3 2.63 -9.61 21.76
CA ASP A 3 2.40 -9.02 20.43
C ASP A 3 1.91 -7.58 20.59
N LYS A 4 2.68 -6.62 20.11
CA LYS A 4 2.27 -5.21 20.09
C LYS A 4 1.02 -5.04 19.20
N PRO A 5 0.07 -4.15 19.56
CA PRO A 5 -1.15 -3.92 18.79
C PRO A 5 -0.92 -3.62 17.29
N GLN A 6 0.19 -2.98 16.95
CA GLN A 6 0.57 -2.66 15.57
C GLN A 6 0.91 -3.91 14.75
N ASP A 7 1.52 -4.92 15.38
CA ASP A 7 1.93 -6.14 14.69
C ASP A 7 0.71 -6.98 14.27
N LYS A 8 -0.32 -7.02 15.12
CA LYS A 8 -1.59 -7.71 14.81
C LYS A 8 -2.35 -7.06 13.66
N LYS A 9 -2.37 -5.72 13.59
CA LYS A 9 -2.98 -5.00 12.46
C LYS A 9 -2.25 -5.34 11.16
N SER A 10 -0.92 -5.26 11.15
CA SER A 10 -0.12 -5.62 9.98
C SER A 10 -0.23 -7.10 9.62
N ALA A 11 -0.34 -8.00 10.59
CA ALA A 11 -0.58 -9.42 10.35
C ALA A 11 -1.92 -9.68 9.65
N ALA A 12 -2.99 -9.00 10.08
CA ALA A 12 -4.28 -9.05 9.41
C ALA A 12 -4.19 -8.55 7.96
N LEU A 13 -3.55 -7.40 7.72
CA LEU A 13 -3.39 -6.84 6.36
C LEU A 13 -2.60 -7.78 5.44
N ARG A 14 -1.49 -8.37 5.91
CA ARG A 14 -0.71 -9.37 5.15
C ARG A 14 -1.53 -10.62 4.84
N ALA A 15 -2.31 -11.11 5.80
CA ALA A 15 -3.18 -12.26 5.60
C ALA A 15 -4.29 -11.96 4.58
N THR A 16 -4.89 -10.78 4.66
CA THR A 16 -5.89 -10.30 3.70
C THR A 16 -5.33 -10.25 2.29
N LEU A 17 -4.14 -9.64 2.10
CA LEU A 17 -3.51 -9.55 0.79
C LEU A 17 -3.28 -10.93 0.17
N ALA A 18 -2.71 -11.86 0.95
CA ALA A 18 -2.46 -13.22 0.50
C ALA A 18 -3.76 -13.92 0.08
N LEU A 19 -4.76 -13.96 0.96
CA LEU A 19 -6.03 -14.65 0.69
C LEU A 19 -6.80 -14.02 -0.47
N ILE A 20 -6.87 -12.69 -0.55
CA ILE A 20 -7.56 -12.03 -1.65
C ILE A 20 -6.85 -12.30 -2.98
N SER A 21 -5.52 -12.36 -3.01
CA SER A 21 -4.78 -12.72 -4.23
C SER A 21 -4.99 -14.18 -4.66
N GLU A 22 -5.32 -15.08 -3.73
CA GLU A 22 -5.52 -16.51 -4.00
C GLU A 22 -6.96 -16.85 -4.42
N GLN A 23 -7.96 -16.22 -3.81
CA GLN A 23 -9.38 -16.63 -3.93
C GLN A 23 -10.36 -15.44 -4.07
N GLY A 24 -9.84 -14.21 -4.20
CA GLY A 24 -10.62 -12.99 -4.36
C GLY A 24 -11.29 -12.49 -3.07
N PHE A 25 -11.80 -11.26 -3.12
CA PHE A 25 -12.45 -10.60 -1.99
C PHE A 25 -13.70 -11.35 -1.48
N GLN A 26 -14.54 -11.86 -2.38
CA GLN A 26 -15.78 -12.54 -1.98
C GLN A 26 -15.51 -13.90 -1.32
N GLY A 27 -14.51 -14.64 -1.80
CA GLY A 27 -14.09 -15.93 -1.24
C GLY A 27 -13.37 -15.85 0.10
N THR A 28 -13.07 -14.65 0.60
CA THR A 28 -12.24 -14.43 1.79
C THR A 28 -13.06 -13.92 2.99
N PRO A 29 -13.64 -14.80 3.82
CA PRO A 29 -14.33 -14.39 5.04
C PRO A 29 -13.37 -13.92 6.14
N MET A 30 -13.85 -13.03 7.02
CA MET A 30 -13.07 -12.46 8.14
C MET A 30 -12.47 -13.52 9.07
N SER A 31 -13.15 -14.65 9.25
CA SER A 31 -12.66 -15.78 10.05
C SER A 31 -11.40 -16.42 9.47
N GLN A 32 -11.34 -16.58 8.15
CA GLN A 32 -10.18 -17.14 7.45
C GLN A 32 -8.99 -16.19 7.51
N ILE A 33 -9.23 -14.87 7.40
CA ILE A 33 -8.18 -13.86 7.57
C ILE A 33 -7.60 -13.93 8.99
N ALA A 34 -8.46 -13.98 10.01
CA ALA A 34 -8.03 -14.08 11.40
C ALA A 34 -7.21 -15.36 11.65
N GLN A 35 -7.67 -16.49 11.12
CA GLN A 35 -6.95 -17.77 11.19
C GLN A 35 -5.56 -17.67 10.50
N ARG A 36 -5.50 -17.11 9.29
CA ARG A 36 -4.27 -16.96 8.51
C ARG A 36 -3.28 -15.99 9.16
N ALA A 37 -3.79 -14.96 9.83
CA ALA A 37 -3.01 -14.00 10.61
C ALA A 37 -2.62 -14.52 12.01
N ASN A 38 -3.09 -15.71 12.41
CA ASN A 38 -2.92 -16.27 13.74
C ASN A 38 -3.40 -15.33 14.87
N ILE A 39 -4.56 -14.69 14.67
CA ILE A 39 -5.21 -13.82 15.66
C ILE A 39 -6.67 -14.23 15.86
N GLY A 40 -7.25 -13.84 17.00
CA GLY A 40 -8.68 -14.08 17.24
C GLY A 40 -9.58 -13.23 16.33
N VAL A 41 -10.74 -13.77 15.93
CA VAL A 41 -11.72 -13.03 15.12
C VAL A 41 -12.19 -11.74 15.80
N GLY A 42 -12.42 -11.77 17.13
CA GLY A 42 -12.72 -10.54 17.88
C GLY A 42 -11.58 -9.52 17.87
N THR A 43 -10.33 -9.97 17.69
CA THR A 43 -9.17 -9.08 17.56
C THR A 43 -9.15 -8.38 16.20
N ILE A 44 -9.49 -9.07 15.10
CA ILE A 44 -9.57 -8.41 13.78
C ILE A 44 -10.68 -7.34 13.77
N TYR A 45 -11.84 -7.64 14.36
CA TYR A 45 -12.96 -6.69 14.46
C TYR A 45 -12.69 -5.48 15.35
N ARG A 46 -11.70 -5.56 16.24
CA ARG A 46 -11.23 -4.40 17.01
C ARG A 46 -10.47 -3.39 16.14
N TYR A 47 -9.87 -3.83 15.04
CA TYR A 47 -9.12 -2.98 14.12
C TYR A 47 -9.90 -2.58 12.89
N PHE A 48 -10.80 -3.45 12.42
CA PHE A 48 -11.55 -3.28 11.19
C PHE A 48 -13.00 -3.63 11.43
N SER A 49 -13.87 -2.64 11.26
CA SER A 49 -15.30 -2.74 11.52
C SER A 49 -16.02 -3.68 10.55
N SER A 50 -15.49 -3.83 9.33
CA SER A 50 -16.02 -4.71 8.29
C SER A 50 -14.92 -5.24 7.36
N LYS A 51 -15.30 -6.13 6.43
CA LYS A 51 -14.38 -6.62 5.39
C LYS A 51 -14.02 -5.51 4.39
N GLU A 52 -14.97 -4.61 4.13
CA GLU A 52 -14.82 -3.42 3.32
C GLU A 52 -13.84 -2.43 3.96
N ASP A 53 -13.95 -2.19 5.27
CA ASP A 53 -12.99 -1.37 6.03
C ASP A 53 -11.57 -1.96 5.95
N LEU A 54 -11.46 -3.28 6.09
CA LEU A 54 -10.19 -4.00 5.98
C LEU A 54 -9.53 -3.88 4.60
N ILE A 55 -10.29 -3.98 3.49
CA ILE A 55 -9.71 -3.84 2.14
C ILE A 55 -9.31 -2.38 1.85
N ASN A 56 -10.08 -1.39 2.33
CA ASN A 56 -9.69 0.02 2.21
C ASN A 56 -8.42 0.32 3.00
N ALA A 57 -8.30 -0.20 4.22
CA ALA A 57 -7.08 -0.09 5.01
C ALA A 57 -5.88 -0.81 4.35
N LEU A 58 -6.10 -1.97 3.74
CA LEU A 58 -5.07 -2.66 2.95
C LEU A 58 -4.63 -1.84 1.74
N TYR A 59 -5.56 -1.19 1.06
CA TYR A 59 -5.26 -0.33 -0.07
C TYR A 59 -4.34 0.84 0.33
N ILE A 60 -4.66 1.52 1.43
CA ILE A 60 -3.81 2.58 2.01
C ILE A 60 -2.43 2.04 2.40
N ASP A 61 -2.38 0.88 3.05
CA ASP A 61 -1.14 0.26 3.53
C ASP A 61 -0.21 -0.14 2.37
N VAL A 62 -0.75 -0.69 1.28
CA VAL A 62 0.02 -1.00 0.05
C VAL A 62 0.47 0.29 -0.65
N LYS A 63 -0.39 1.32 -0.75
CA LYS A 63 -0.01 2.64 -1.32
C LYS A 63 1.13 3.28 -0.54
N ALA A 64 1.07 3.25 0.80
CA ALA A 64 2.11 3.79 1.66
C ALA A 64 3.46 3.07 1.45
N ARG A 65 3.45 1.74 1.35
CA ARG A 65 4.67 0.97 1.02
C ARG A 65 5.23 1.32 -0.35
N LEU A 66 4.38 1.46 -1.37
CA LEU A 66 4.80 1.86 -2.71
C LEU A 66 5.45 3.26 -2.69
N VAL A 67 4.87 4.24 -2.01
CA VAL A 67 5.46 5.58 -1.88
C VAL A 67 6.80 5.52 -1.15
N GLN A 68 6.86 4.82 -0.02
CA GLN A 68 8.09 4.65 0.75
C GLN A 68 9.21 4.03 -0.10
N TYR A 69 8.87 3.00 -0.87
CA TYR A 69 9.82 2.32 -1.76
C TYR A 69 10.24 3.23 -2.92
N THR A 70 9.30 3.97 -3.50
CA THR A 70 9.55 4.91 -4.61
C THR A 70 10.54 6.00 -4.21
N LEU A 71 10.43 6.51 -2.97
CA LEU A 71 11.28 7.56 -2.42
C LEU A 71 12.57 7.03 -1.77
N ARG A 72 12.85 5.72 -1.84
CA ARG A 72 14.09 5.18 -1.25
C ARG A 72 15.32 5.82 -1.91
N ASN A 73 16.29 6.19 -1.10
CA ASN A 73 17.53 6.85 -1.51
C ASN A 73 17.35 8.23 -2.18
N TYR A 74 16.13 8.76 -2.22
CA TYR A 74 15.90 10.14 -2.64
C TYR A 74 16.51 11.09 -1.60
N VAL A 75 17.18 12.13 -2.08
CA VAL A 75 17.77 13.19 -1.25
C VAL A 75 17.30 14.53 -1.81
N GLU A 76 16.85 15.41 -0.92
CA GLU A 76 16.42 16.75 -1.30
C GLU A 76 17.56 17.52 -1.99
N GLY A 77 17.24 18.17 -3.12
CA GLY A 77 18.21 18.93 -3.91
C GLY A 77 19.00 18.11 -4.95
N MET A 78 18.73 16.80 -5.08
CA MET A 78 19.27 15.98 -6.17
C MET A 78 18.81 16.53 -7.54
N PRO A 79 19.67 16.53 -8.59
CA PRO A 79 19.29 17.02 -9.92
C PRO A 79 18.00 16.37 -10.43
N ALA A 80 17.14 17.14 -11.09
CA ALA A 80 15.80 16.69 -11.52
C ALA A 80 15.87 15.39 -12.34
N ARG A 81 16.81 15.31 -13.31
CA ARG A 81 17.03 14.13 -14.13
C ARG A 81 17.46 12.89 -13.31
N GLU A 82 18.32 13.06 -12.31
CA GLU A 82 18.78 11.97 -11.46
C GLU A 82 17.65 11.46 -10.55
N SER A 83 16.92 12.40 -9.93
CA SER A 83 15.74 12.12 -9.13
C SER A 83 14.69 11.35 -9.94
N PHE A 84 14.42 11.78 -11.17
CA PHE A 84 13.48 11.10 -12.07
C PHE A 84 13.90 9.65 -12.37
N LEU A 85 15.16 9.43 -12.77
CA LEU A 85 15.66 8.11 -13.08
C LEU A 85 15.69 7.18 -11.86
N LEU A 86 16.01 7.73 -10.67
CA LEU A 86 15.96 7.00 -9.41
C LEU A 86 14.54 6.56 -9.09
N ILE A 87 13.58 7.48 -9.12
CA ILE A 87 12.16 7.21 -8.86
C ILE A 87 11.63 6.17 -9.86
N LEU A 88 11.92 6.32 -11.15
CA LEU A 88 11.48 5.38 -12.17
C LEU A 88 12.06 3.98 -11.94
N ARG A 89 13.36 3.88 -11.61
CA ARG A 89 14.00 2.61 -11.25
C ARG A 89 13.33 1.98 -10.02
N ASN A 90 13.09 2.76 -8.96
CA ASN A 90 12.46 2.28 -7.75
C ASN A 90 11.05 1.74 -8.00
N ILE A 91 10.27 2.39 -8.87
CA ILE A 91 8.94 1.91 -9.26
C ILE A 91 9.04 0.57 -9.99
N VAL A 92 9.93 0.46 -10.97
CA VAL A 92 10.15 -0.79 -11.71
C VAL A 92 10.60 -1.91 -10.78
N ASP A 93 11.56 -1.64 -9.90
CA ASP A 93 12.05 -2.61 -8.91
C ASP A 93 10.93 -3.05 -7.96
N TYR A 94 10.07 -2.12 -7.53
CA TYR A 94 8.92 -2.46 -6.69
C TYR A 94 7.96 -3.43 -7.38
N PHE A 95 7.65 -3.19 -8.65
CA PHE A 95 6.75 -4.07 -9.41
C PHE A 95 7.34 -5.48 -9.61
N ILE A 96 8.65 -5.59 -9.75
CA ILE A 96 9.35 -6.87 -9.86
C ILE A 96 9.38 -7.59 -8.50
N GLU A 97 9.65 -6.88 -7.41
CA GLU A 97 9.80 -7.48 -6.08
C GLU A 97 8.46 -7.75 -5.36
N LYS A 98 7.40 -7.01 -5.71
CA LYS A 98 6.09 -7.05 -5.05
C LYS A 98 4.93 -7.31 -6.03
N PRO A 99 4.98 -8.37 -6.86
CA PRO A 99 3.97 -8.62 -7.90
C PRO A 99 2.56 -8.80 -7.32
N VAL A 100 2.43 -9.38 -6.12
CA VAL A 100 1.12 -9.54 -5.47
C VAL A 100 0.50 -8.20 -5.07
N GLU A 101 1.32 -7.24 -4.61
CA GLU A 101 0.85 -5.89 -4.28
C GLU A 101 0.44 -5.11 -5.54
N LEU A 102 1.17 -5.32 -6.65
CA LEU A 102 0.82 -4.75 -7.96
C LEU A 102 -0.51 -5.32 -8.47
N LEU A 103 -0.67 -6.64 -8.52
CA LEU A 103 -1.90 -7.29 -8.97
C LEU A 103 -3.11 -6.87 -8.12
N PHE A 104 -2.92 -6.77 -6.81
CA PHE A 104 -3.94 -6.23 -5.92
C PHE A 104 -4.31 -4.79 -6.29
N MET A 105 -3.34 -3.92 -6.54
CA MET A 105 -3.60 -2.54 -6.96
C MET A 105 -4.34 -2.50 -8.30
N GLU A 106 -3.91 -3.26 -9.31
CA GLU A 106 -4.57 -3.32 -10.62
C GLU A 106 -6.02 -3.77 -10.52
N GLN A 107 -6.30 -4.77 -9.69
CA GLN A 107 -7.63 -5.33 -9.52
C GLN A 107 -8.58 -4.40 -8.75
N TYR A 108 -8.09 -3.67 -7.76
CA TYR A 108 -8.94 -2.94 -6.82
C TYR A 108 -8.93 -1.42 -7.00
N ALA A 109 -7.97 -0.83 -7.72
CA ALA A 109 -7.87 0.63 -7.89
C ALA A 109 -9.01 1.29 -8.68
N ASN A 110 -9.90 0.52 -9.32
CA ASN A 110 -11.11 1.07 -9.94
C ASN A 110 -12.37 0.32 -9.44
N SER A 111 -12.24 -0.45 -8.36
CA SER A 111 -13.32 -1.23 -7.79
C SER A 111 -14.22 -0.36 -6.91
N PRO A 112 -15.56 -0.54 -6.93
CA PRO A 112 -16.45 0.15 -5.99
C PRO A 112 -16.22 -0.25 -4.52
N LEU A 113 -15.40 -1.27 -4.25
CA LEU A 113 -14.99 -1.65 -2.90
C LEU A 113 -14.03 -0.64 -2.27
N ILE A 114 -13.27 0.10 -3.08
CA ILE A 114 -12.39 1.16 -2.59
C ILE A 114 -13.18 2.47 -2.62
N THR A 115 -13.32 3.09 -1.45
CA THR A 115 -14.11 4.31 -1.32
C THR A 115 -13.41 5.49 -2.00
N THR A 116 -14.19 6.49 -2.41
CA THR A 116 -13.64 7.75 -2.96
C THR A 116 -12.66 8.40 -1.99
N ALA A 117 -12.99 8.43 -0.69
CA ALA A 117 -12.11 8.99 0.34
C ALA A 117 -10.76 8.25 0.41
N THR A 118 -10.79 6.91 0.35
CA THR A 118 -9.59 6.07 0.30
C THR A 118 -8.77 6.29 -0.97
N HIS A 119 -9.42 6.51 -2.11
CA HIS A 119 -8.75 6.89 -3.34
C HIS A 119 -8.02 8.22 -3.21
N GLU A 120 -8.70 9.26 -2.72
CA GLU A 120 -8.13 10.59 -2.52
C GLU A 120 -6.98 10.59 -1.51
N GLU A 121 -7.10 9.83 -0.43
CA GLU A 121 -6.01 9.62 0.53
C GLU A 121 -4.81 8.93 -0.13
N GLY A 122 -5.05 7.84 -0.86
CA GLY A 122 -3.99 7.12 -1.57
C GLY A 122 -3.28 7.97 -2.62
N LEU A 123 -3.98 8.89 -3.29
CA LEU A 123 -3.38 9.85 -4.23
C LEU A 123 -2.55 10.92 -3.51
N ARG A 124 -3.04 11.44 -2.39
CA ARG A 124 -2.29 12.43 -1.57
C ARG A 124 -0.95 11.89 -1.07
N MET A 125 -0.83 10.57 -0.86
CA MET A 125 0.45 9.97 -0.48
C MET A 125 1.54 10.15 -1.55
N PHE A 126 1.18 10.36 -2.82
CA PHE A 126 2.12 10.60 -3.92
C PHE A 126 2.46 12.08 -4.11
N GLU A 127 1.89 12.99 -3.31
CA GLU A 127 2.21 14.42 -3.37
C GLU A 127 3.72 14.70 -3.31
N PRO A 128 4.53 14.05 -2.45
CA PRO A 128 5.96 14.24 -2.47
C PRO A 128 6.53 13.93 -3.86
N VAL A 129 6.19 12.78 -4.46
CA VAL A 129 6.65 12.39 -5.80
C VAL A 129 6.23 13.43 -6.85
N ASN A 130 4.99 13.92 -6.80
CA ASN A 130 4.50 14.93 -7.74
C ASN A 130 5.26 16.26 -7.64
N ASN A 131 5.57 16.69 -6.41
CA ASN A 131 6.35 17.91 -6.17
C ASN A 131 7.79 17.78 -6.68
N LEU A 132 8.37 16.58 -6.64
CA LEU A 132 9.71 16.30 -7.18
C LEU A 132 9.77 16.43 -8.70
N LEU A 133 8.74 15.93 -9.39
CA LEU A 133 8.67 15.98 -10.86
C LEU A 133 8.35 17.37 -11.40
N SER A 134 7.78 18.24 -10.54
CA SER A 134 7.32 19.58 -10.90
C SER A 134 8.28 20.68 -10.43
N ALA A 135 9.36 20.35 -9.74
CA ALA A 135 10.35 21.31 -9.28
C ALA A 135 11.06 21.93 -10.51
N PRO A 136 11.13 23.27 -10.64
CA PRO A 136 11.83 23.89 -11.75
C PRO A 136 13.29 23.43 -11.74
N GLU A 137 13.82 23.08 -12.92
CA GLU A 137 15.25 22.83 -13.07
C GLU A 137 15.98 24.05 -12.51
N LYS A 138 16.71 23.88 -11.40
CA LYS A 138 17.69 24.88 -11.00
C LYS A 138 18.76 24.84 -12.09
N ASN A 139 18.58 25.71 -13.09
CA ASN A 139 19.54 25.95 -14.14
C ASN A 139 20.88 26.25 -13.46
N ASN A 140 21.78 25.28 -13.46
CA ASN A 140 23.19 25.55 -13.31
C ASN A 140 23.69 26.07 -14.67
N CYS A 141 23.51 27.36 -14.89
CA CYS A 141 24.28 28.23 -15.78
C CYS A 141 23.95 29.69 -15.43
#